data_AF-A0A6L8FXT1-F1
#
_entry.id   AF-A0A6L8FXT1-F1
#
_cell.length_a   1.000
_cell.length_b   1.000
_cell.length_c   1.000
_cell.angle_alpha   90.00
_cell.angle_beta   90.00
_cell.angle_gamma   90.00
#
_symmetry.space_group_name_H-M   'P 1'
#
loop_
_entity.id
_entity.type
_entity.pdbx_description
1 polymer ?
#
loop_
_entity_poly.entity_id
_entity_poly.type
_entity_poly.pdbx_seq_one_letter_code
_entity_poly.pdbx_strand_id
1 'polypeptide(L)'
;MPSTVLSAATLGIDAYPVHVEVDTDRSLPTFTVVGLPDSAVRESKERVLAAIKNAGYQWPRRKVTINLAPADRKKEGSAFDLPIAVGVLAASRQIKPLGLAEFALLGELSLNGNVRPVHGMLSMATSLHQQGLYGMIVPTQNAREAAIANGPLVYGVSSLSEALAILTGDARQRPYELNVDEVFRSNANYGVDFADVRGQDHAKRTLEVAASGGHNLLMVGPPGSGKTMLARRLPTILPAPTLQEALATTKIHSVAGVLPPGQALVATRPFRAPHHTISDAGLIGGG
;
A
#
# COMPACT_ATOMS: atom_id res chain seq x y z
N MET A 1 11.80 24.52 -16.89
CA MET A 1 10.61 24.44 -16.05
C MET A 1 10.62 23.05 -15.47
N PRO A 2 10.64 22.93 -14.14
CA PRO A 2 10.60 21.64 -13.48
C PRO A 2 9.28 20.94 -13.80
N SER A 3 9.32 19.61 -13.91
CA SER A 3 8.13 18.77 -13.94
C SER A 3 7.80 18.35 -12.51
N THR A 4 6.54 18.41 -12.12
CA THR A 4 6.09 17.92 -10.81
C THR A 4 5.17 16.73 -11.00
N VAL A 5 5.45 15.64 -10.29
CA VAL A 5 4.62 14.43 -10.25
C VAL A 5 4.18 14.21 -8.81
N LEU A 6 2.89 13.98 -8.61
CA LEU A 6 2.38 13.65 -7.28
C LEU A 6 2.62 12.16 -6.96
N SER A 7 3.01 11.88 -5.73
CA SER A 7 3.18 10.55 -5.16
C SER A 7 2.79 10.59 -3.68
N ALA A 8 3.09 9.55 -2.92
CA ALA A 8 2.90 9.53 -1.47
C ALA A 8 3.94 8.64 -0.78
N ALA A 9 4.07 8.83 0.52
CA ALA A 9 4.92 8.03 1.39
C ALA A 9 4.16 7.65 2.66
N THR A 10 4.53 6.53 3.28
CA THR A 10 3.98 6.14 4.58
C THR A 10 4.60 6.95 5.73
N LEU A 11 3.83 7.12 6.80
CA LEU A 11 4.28 7.66 8.09
C LEU A 11 3.60 6.84 9.19
N GLY A 12 4.32 5.85 9.72
CA GLY A 12 3.70 4.82 10.56
C GLY A 12 2.57 4.13 9.79
N ILE A 13 1.38 4.04 10.38
CA ILE A 13 0.21 3.49 9.69
C ILE A 13 -0.45 4.49 8.73
N ASP A 14 -0.14 5.77 8.83
CA ASP A 14 -0.66 6.82 7.95
C ASP A 14 0.20 7.01 6.71
N ALA A 15 -0.17 7.98 5.88
CA ALA A 15 0.61 8.40 4.72
C ALA A 15 0.46 9.90 4.51
N TYR A 16 1.35 10.46 3.68
CA TYR A 16 1.33 11.86 3.30
C TYR A 16 1.69 12.01 1.81
N PRO A 17 1.14 13.03 1.13
CA PRO A 17 1.47 13.30 -0.27
C PRO A 17 2.93 13.76 -0.38
N VAL A 18 3.57 13.35 -1.48
CA VAL A 18 4.95 13.73 -1.82
C VAL A 18 4.96 14.28 -3.23
N HIS A 19 5.49 15.49 -3.40
CA HIS A 19 5.75 16.05 -4.72
C HIS A 19 7.15 15.66 -5.17
N VAL A 20 7.22 14.94 -6.29
CA VAL A 20 8.46 14.60 -6.98
C VAL A 20 8.70 15.65 -8.05
N GLU A 21 9.55 16.62 -7.73
CA GLU A 21 9.91 17.71 -8.62
C GLU A 21 11.21 17.35 -9.35
N VAL A 22 11.17 17.38 -10.68
CA VAL A 22 12.31 17.03 -11.53
C VAL A 22 12.68 18.22 -12.39
N ASP A 23 13.91 18.69 -12.25
CA ASP A 23 14.49 19.71 -13.11
C ASP A 23 15.65 19.13 -13.93
N THR A 24 15.73 19.56 -15.20
CA THR A 24 16.84 19.19 -16.08
C THR A 24 17.56 20.43 -16.58
N ASP A 25 18.83 20.56 -16.23
CA ASP A 25 19.68 21.70 -16.58
C ASP A 25 20.79 21.29 -17.58
N ARG A 26 21.26 22.24 -18.39
CA ARG A 26 22.27 22.02 -19.45
C ARG A 26 23.69 21.81 -18.92
N SER A 27 23.88 21.76 -17.61
CA SER A 27 25.14 21.41 -16.96
C SER A 27 25.53 19.92 -17.16
N LEU A 28 26.75 19.57 -16.72
CA LEU A 28 27.31 18.22 -16.87
C LEU A 28 26.35 17.14 -16.34
N PRO A 29 26.26 15.98 -17.02
CA PRO A 29 25.36 14.90 -16.61
C PRO A 29 25.60 14.44 -15.18
N THR A 30 24.64 14.73 -14.31
CA THR A 30 24.63 14.34 -12.90
C THR A 30 23.22 13.93 -12.51
N PHE A 31 23.11 13.08 -11.49
CA PHE A 31 21.83 12.65 -10.92
C PHE A 31 21.89 12.93 -9.42
N THR A 32 20.97 13.73 -8.93
CA THR A 32 20.94 14.12 -7.52
C THR A 32 19.51 14.08 -7.02
N VAL A 33 19.31 13.42 -5.88
CA VAL A 33 18.02 13.37 -5.17
C VAL A 33 18.18 14.09 -3.83
N VAL A 34 17.29 15.05 -3.56
CA VAL A 34 17.24 15.83 -2.31
C VAL A 34 15.85 15.73 -1.67
N GLY A 35 15.72 16.19 -0.42
CA GLY A 35 14.45 16.09 0.34
C GLY A 35 14.40 14.88 1.29
N LEU A 36 15.53 14.56 1.93
CA LEU A 36 15.72 13.44 2.87
C LEU A 36 15.37 12.04 2.29
N PRO A 37 15.93 11.64 1.14
CA PRO A 37 15.82 10.27 0.64
C PRO A 37 16.66 9.30 1.47
N ASP A 38 16.11 8.10 1.71
CA ASP A 38 16.87 6.95 2.21
C ASP A 38 17.85 6.39 1.14
N SER A 39 18.54 5.28 1.46
CA SER A 39 19.47 4.64 0.54
C SER A 39 18.77 4.06 -0.70
N ALA A 40 17.62 3.41 -0.52
CA ALA A 40 16.88 2.78 -1.61
C ALA A 40 16.45 3.81 -2.67
N VAL A 41 16.02 5.00 -2.25
CA VAL A 41 15.69 6.11 -3.15
C VAL A 41 16.93 6.67 -3.82
N ARG A 42 18.07 6.79 -3.13
CA ARG A 42 19.33 7.27 -3.74
C ARG A 42 19.85 6.31 -4.81
N GLU A 43 19.64 5.01 -4.61
CA GLU A 43 20.03 3.93 -5.53
C GLU A 43 19.04 3.75 -6.70
N SER A 44 17.90 4.46 -6.71
CA SER A 44 16.91 4.42 -7.80
C SER A 44 17.47 4.74 -9.18
N LYS A 45 18.58 5.47 -9.27
CA LYS A 45 19.20 5.94 -10.53
C LYS A 45 19.31 4.84 -11.58
N GLU A 46 19.85 3.68 -11.20
CA GLU A 46 20.10 2.59 -12.15
C GLU A 46 18.80 1.97 -12.64
N ARG A 47 17.82 1.78 -11.74
CA ARG A 47 16.49 1.24 -12.05
C ARG A 47 15.70 2.18 -12.95
N VAL A 48 15.66 3.47 -12.63
CA VAL A 48 15.01 4.52 -13.43
C VAL A 48 15.64 4.62 -14.81
N LEU A 49 16.98 4.67 -14.89
CA LEU A 49 17.69 4.77 -16.16
C LEU A 49 17.43 3.55 -17.05
N ALA A 50 17.48 2.35 -16.49
CA ALA A 50 17.22 1.12 -17.21
C ALA A 50 15.76 1.05 -17.71
N ALA A 51 14.80 1.41 -16.85
CA ALA A 51 13.39 1.44 -17.21
C ALA A 51 13.08 2.44 -18.35
N ILE A 52 13.66 3.65 -18.29
CA ILE A 52 13.54 4.65 -19.37
C ILE A 52 14.05 4.10 -20.70
N LYS A 53 15.23 3.45 -20.70
CA LYS A 53 15.80 2.85 -21.91
C LYS A 53 14.95 1.71 -22.45
N ASN A 54 14.46 0.82 -21.58
CA ASN A 54 13.63 -0.31 -21.96
C ASN A 54 12.26 0.12 -22.51
N ALA A 55 11.76 1.28 -22.06
CA ALA A 55 10.56 1.90 -22.62
C ALA A 55 10.80 2.61 -23.97
N GLY A 56 12.02 2.56 -24.52
CA GLY A 56 12.38 3.16 -25.80
C GLY A 56 12.76 4.63 -25.74
N TYR A 57 12.92 5.19 -24.55
CA TYR A 57 13.28 6.59 -24.33
C TYR A 57 14.77 6.77 -23.99
N GLN A 58 15.24 8.00 -24.04
CA GLN A 58 16.64 8.32 -23.80
C GLN A 58 16.84 8.91 -22.41
N TRP A 59 17.88 8.50 -21.71
CA TRP A 59 18.31 9.23 -20.51
C TRP A 59 18.87 10.61 -20.94
N PRO A 60 18.42 11.73 -20.33
CA PRO A 60 18.89 13.05 -20.72
C PRO A 60 20.39 13.20 -20.44
N ARG A 61 21.16 13.68 -21.42
CA ARG A 61 22.59 14.02 -21.29
C ARG A 61 22.78 15.38 -20.61
N ARG A 62 22.13 15.55 -19.45
CA ARG A 62 21.98 16.79 -18.71
C ARG A 62 22.01 16.51 -17.21
N LYS A 63 22.23 17.54 -16.40
CA LYS A 63 22.00 17.43 -14.96
C LYS A 63 20.52 17.16 -14.70
N VAL A 64 20.24 16.15 -13.89
CA VAL A 64 18.90 15.80 -13.40
C VAL A 64 18.89 16.00 -11.89
N THR A 65 18.07 16.94 -11.42
CA THR A 65 17.86 17.18 -9.99
C THR A 65 16.44 16.78 -9.64
N ILE A 66 16.30 15.94 -8.63
CA ILE A 66 15.02 15.45 -8.11
C ILE A 66 14.88 15.97 -6.69
N ASN A 67 13.81 16.73 -6.42
CA ASN A 67 13.44 17.18 -5.09
C ASN A 67 12.18 16.44 -4.62
N LEU A 68 12.24 15.85 -3.44
CA LEU A 68 11.13 15.16 -2.79
C LEU A 68 10.56 16.04 -1.68
N ALA A 69 9.47 16.77 -1.97
CA ALA A 69 8.81 17.64 -1.01
C ALA A 69 7.66 16.90 -0.29
N PRO A 70 7.44 17.13 1.02
CA PRO A 70 8.05 18.16 1.87
C PRO A 70 9.37 17.71 2.52
N ALA A 71 10.41 18.55 2.56
CA ALA A 71 11.78 18.14 2.90
C ALA A 71 12.05 17.88 4.40
N ASP A 72 11.06 18.07 5.27
CA ASP A 72 11.12 17.86 6.73
C ASP A 72 10.88 16.39 7.12
N ARG A 73 10.40 15.57 6.19
CA ARG A 73 10.11 14.14 6.43
C ARG A 73 10.98 13.26 5.55
N LYS A 74 11.45 12.16 6.13
CA LYS A 74 12.23 11.14 5.43
C LYS A 74 11.36 10.36 4.44
N LYS A 75 11.86 10.15 3.22
CA LYS A 75 11.19 9.33 2.20
C LYS A 75 11.89 7.99 2.17
N GLU A 76 11.15 6.97 2.59
CA GLU A 76 11.65 5.61 2.68
C GLU A 76 11.04 4.73 1.60
N GLY A 77 11.81 3.76 1.13
CA GLY A 77 11.38 2.77 0.16
C GLY A 77 11.47 3.23 -1.30
N SER A 78 11.08 2.33 -2.21
CA SER A 78 11.29 2.43 -3.65
C SER A 78 10.08 2.95 -4.43
N ALA A 79 9.04 3.44 -3.76
CA ALA A 79 7.79 3.85 -4.40
C ALA A 79 7.92 5.05 -5.36
N PHE A 80 9.05 5.75 -5.30
CA PHE A 80 9.32 6.95 -6.08
C PHE A 80 9.97 6.68 -7.44
N ASP A 81 10.38 5.46 -7.76
CA ASP A 81 11.07 5.17 -9.02
C ASP A 81 10.18 5.51 -10.24
N LEU A 82 8.92 5.08 -10.24
CA LEU A 82 7.95 5.37 -11.29
C LEU A 82 7.70 6.89 -11.47
N PRO A 83 7.31 7.66 -10.43
CA PRO A 83 7.12 9.10 -10.58
C PRO A 83 8.40 9.83 -10.95
N ILE A 84 9.58 9.39 -10.50
CA ILE A 84 10.87 9.95 -10.94
C ILE A 84 11.07 9.72 -12.44
N ALA A 85 10.86 8.50 -12.95
CA ALA A 85 11.02 8.20 -14.38
C ALA A 85 10.11 9.07 -15.25
N VAL A 86 8.83 9.19 -14.87
CA VAL A 86 7.85 10.03 -15.58
C VAL A 86 8.24 11.51 -15.49
N GLY A 87 8.66 12.00 -14.32
CA GLY A 87 9.12 13.37 -14.14
C GLY A 87 10.34 13.70 -14.99
N VAL A 88 11.30 12.78 -15.10
CA VAL A 88 12.48 12.93 -15.98
C VAL A 88 12.06 13.02 -17.45
N LEU A 89 11.16 12.16 -17.91
CA LEU A 89 10.68 12.17 -19.29
C LEU A 89 9.90 13.45 -19.62
N ALA A 90 9.07 13.93 -18.70
CA ALA A 90 8.33 15.18 -18.85
C ALA A 90 9.25 16.40 -18.82
N ALA A 91 10.18 16.50 -17.86
CA ALA A 91 11.13 17.61 -17.75
C ALA A 91 12.09 17.69 -18.96
N SER A 92 12.50 16.53 -19.48
CA SER A 92 13.31 16.43 -20.70
C SER A 92 12.51 16.58 -22.00
N ARG A 93 11.19 16.80 -21.91
CA ARG A 93 10.25 16.99 -23.04
C ARG A 93 10.18 15.80 -24.01
N GLN A 94 10.47 14.60 -23.53
CA GLN A 94 10.34 13.38 -24.32
C GLN A 94 8.90 12.88 -24.38
N ILE A 95 8.09 13.29 -23.42
CA ILE A 95 6.64 13.05 -23.39
C ILE A 95 5.91 14.38 -23.15
N LYS A 96 4.64 14.43 -23.57
CA LYS A 96 3.71 15.51 -23.24
C LYS A 96 2.48 14.91 -22.56
N PRO A 97 2.51 14.75 -21.23
CA PRO A 97 1.41 14.14 -20.50
C PRO A 97 0.15 15.00 -20.57
N LEU A 98 -1.01 14.34 -20.64
CA LEU A 98 -2.32 14.94 -20.45
C LEU A 98 -2.62 14.90 -18.95
N GLY A 99 -2.69 16.07 -18.30
CA GLY A 99 -3.13 16.17 -16.91
C GLY A 99 -2.18 15.54 -15.88
N LEU A 100 -0.85 15.64 -16.02
CA LEU A 100 0.10 15.02 -15.05
C LEU A 100 -0.17 15.39 -13.59
N ALA A 101 -0.64 16.61 -13.33
CA ALA A 101 -0.98 17.09 -11.99
C ALA A 101 -2.27 16.47 -11.42
N GLU A 102 -3.09 15.87 -12.27
CA GLU A 102 -4.36 15.21 -11.91
C GLU A 102 -4.14 13.73 -11.56
N PHE A 103 -2.91 13.22 -11.73
CA PHE A 103 -2.55 11.85 -11.40
C PHE A 103 -1.55 11.79 -10.24
N ALA A 104 -1.70 10.76 -9.40
CA ALA A 104 -0.63 10.33 -8.50
C ALA A 104 0.00 9.02 -8.99
N LEU A 105 1.32 8.92 -8.91
CA LEU A 105 2.10 7.79 -9.39
C LEU A 105 2.85 7.16 -8.22
N LEU A 106 2.74 5.83 -8.10
CA LEU A 106 3.46 5.04 -7.12
C LEU A 106 3.97 3.77 -7.77
N GLY A 107 5.20 3.37 -7.44
CA GLY A 107 5.72 2.08 -7.88
C GLY A 107 7.24 2.04 -7.91
N GLU A 108 7.78 0.88 -7.58
CA GLU A 108 9.19 0.57 -7.79
C GLU A 108 9.43 0.19 -9.25
N LEU A 109 10.57 0.59 -9.83
CA LEU A 109 10.98 0.11 -11.14
C LEU A 109 12.05 -0.96 -10.96
N SER A 110 12.00 -1.99 -11.82
CA SER A 110 13.10 -2.95 -11.95
C SER A 110 14.05 -2.56 -13.09
N LEU A 111 15.24 -3.15 -13.12
CA LEU A 111 16.17 -3.00 -14.24
C LEU A 111 15.61 -3.46 -15.60
N ASN A 112 14.54 -4.27 -15.59
CA ASN A 112 13.85 -4.73 -16.80
C ASN A 112 12.72 -3.79 -17.24
N GLY A 113 12.50 -2.66 -16.54
CA GLY A 113 11.43 -1.72 -16.85
C GLY A 113 10.04 -2.11 -16.33
N ASN A 114 9.94 -3.24 -15.62
CA ASN A 114 8.70 -3.64 -14.94
C ASN A 114 8.46 -2.79 -13.69
N VAL A 115 7.18 -2.50 -13.43
CA VAL A 115 6.69 -1.82 -12.24
C VAL A 115 6.38 -2.88 -11.18
N ARG A 116 6.96 -2.72 -9.98
CA ARG A 116 6.88 -3.64 -8.86
C ARG A 116 6.02 -3.08 -7.73
N PRO A 117 5.37 -3.96 -6.94
CA PRO A 117 4.52 -3.54 -5.85
C PRO A 117 5.30 -2.81 -4.75
N VAL A 118 4.59 -1.94 -4.04
CA VAL A 118 5.08 -1.17 -2.89
C VAL A 118 4.21 -1.47 -1.67
N HIS A 119 4.78 -1.33 -0.48
CA HIS A 119 4.07 -1.50 0.78
C HIS A 119 3.29 -0.24 1.16
N GLY A 120 2.24 -0.39 1.99
CA GLY A 120 1.45 0.74 2.46
C GLY A 120 0.52 1.36 1.41
N MET A 121 0.19 0.65 0.33
CA MET A 121 -0.62 1.20 -0.76
C MET A 121 -1.97 1.71 -0.27
N LEU A 122 -2.68 0.96 0.58
CA LEU A 122 -3.97 1.41 1.13
C LEU A 122 -3.84 2.75 1.87
N SER A 123 -2.81 2.90 2.71
CA SER A 123 -2.55 4.15 3.44
C SER A 123 -2.30 5.31 2.47
N MET A 124 -1.45 5.09 1.46
CA MET A 124 -1.11 6.09 0.46
C MET A 124 -2.31 6.49 -0.40
N ALA A 125 -3.08 5.51 -0.89
CA ALA A 125 -4.30 5.77 -1.65
C ALA A 125 -5.35 6.54 -0.83
N THR A 126 -5.53 6.17 0.45
CA THR A 126 -6.44 6.88 1.36
C THR A 126 -5.99 8.34 1.57
N SER A 127 -4.69 8.59 1.73
CA SER A 127 -4.16 9.95 1.86
C SER A 127 -4.35 10.79 0.59
N LEU A 128 -4.19 10.16 -0.58
CA LEU A 128 -4.33 10.82 -1.89
C LEU A 128 -5.79 11.07 -2.28
N HIS A 129 -6.75 10.32 -1.74
CA HIS A 129 -8.17 10.57 -1.96
C HIS A 129 -8.59 12.01 -1.64
N GLN A 130 -7.99 12.60 -0.60
CA GLN A 130 -8.29 13.97 -0.16
C GLN A 130 -7.79 15.06 -1.13
N GLN A 131 -6.99 14.70 -2.15
CA GLN A 131 -6.37 15.65 -3.08
C GLN A 131 -7.22 15.94 -4.34
N GLY A 132 -8.40 15.32 -4.48
CA GLY A 132 -9.31 15.59 -5.61
C GLY A 132 -8.74 15.18 -6.97
N LEU A 133 -7.91 14.14 -7.01
CA LEU A 133 -7.24 13.65 -8.21
C LEU A 133 -8.21 12.98 -9.18
N TYR A 134 -7.86 12.99 -10.47
CA TYR A 134 -8.55 12.20 -11.48
C TYR A 134 -8.23 10.71 -11.31
N GLY A 135 -6.93 10.39 -11.16
CA GLY A 135 -6.50 8.99 -11.13
C GLY A 135 -5.21 8.73 -10.35
N MET A 136 -4.96 7.45 -10.10
CA MET A 136 -3.73 6.91 -9.56
C MET A 136 -3.17 5.87 -10.51
N ILE A 137 -1.88 5.92 -10.79
CA ILE A 137 -1.17 4.90 -11.54
C ILE A 137 -0.29 4.14 -10.56
N VAL A 138 -0.57 2.85 -10.40
CA VAL A 138 0.03 1.99 -9.37
C VAL A 138 0.43 0.64 -9.99
N PRO A 139 1.29 -0.15 -9.33
CA PRO A 139 1.62 -1.49 -9.80
C PRO A 139 0.35 -2.36 -9.90
N THR A 140 0.24 -3.20 -10.93
CA THR A 140 -0.93 -4.09 -11.12
C THR A 140 -1.26 -4.90 -9.86
N GLN A 141 -0.24 -5.36 -9.13
CA GLN A 141 -0.43 -6.14 -7.90
C GLN A 141 -0.99 -5.30 -6.74
N ASN A 142 -0.81 -3.98 -6.75
CA ASN A 142 -1.35 -3.06 -5.76
C ASN A 142 -2.71 -2.46 -6.17
N ALA A 143 -3.14 -2.62 -7.43
CA ALA A 143 -4.35 -1.97 -7.95
C ALA A 143 -5.60 -2.30 -7.12
N ARG A 144 -5.75 -3.56 -6.72
CA ARG A 144 -6.87 -4.01 -5.87
C ARG A 144 -6.87 -3.30 -4.52
N GLU A 145 -5.70 -3.11 -3.91
CA GLU A 145 -5.55 -2.47 -2.61
C GLU A 145 -5.78 -0.94 -2.71
N ALA A 146 -5.28 -0.29 -3.77
CA ALA A 146 -5.54 1.12 -4.01
C ALA A 146 -7.03 1.40 -4.25
N ALA A 147 -7.73 0.53 -4.99
CA ALA A 147 -9.15 0.71 -5.31
C ALA A 147 -10.06 0.60 -4.07
N ILE A 148 -9.62 -0.13 -3.04
CA ILE A 148 -10.36 -0.25 -1.76
C ILE A 148 -10.42 1.06 -0.99
N ALA A 149 -9.49 1.98 -1.21
CA ALA A 149 -9.53 3.30 -0.58
C ALA A 149 -10.74 4.16 -1.02
N ASN A 150 -11.55 3.66 -1.97
CA ASN A 150 -12.70 4.35 -2.56
C ASN A 150 -12.32 5.75 -3.07
N GLY A 151 -11.15 5.80 -3.71
CA GLY A 151 -10.43 7.00 -4.07
C GLY A 151 -10.63 7.45 -5.53
N PRO A 152 -9.65 8.16 -6.11
CA PRO A 152 -9.63 8.44 -7.55
C PRO A 152 -9.56 7.15 -8.39
N LEU A 153 -9.74 7.26 -9.71
CA LEU A 153 -9.66 6.11 -10.61
C LEU A 153 -8.29 5.42 -10.50
N VAL A 154 -8.26 4.12 -10.27
CA VAL A 154 -7.00 3.38 -10.13
C VAL A 154 -6.64 2.75 -11.47
N TYR A 155 -5.41 2.93 -11.94
CA TYR A 155 -4.86 2.27 -13.11
C TYR A 155 -3.70 1.37 -12.67
N GLY A 156 -3.86 0.07 -12.86
CA GLY A 156 -2.81 -0.92 -12.60
C GLY A 156 -1.89 -1.06 -13.80
N VAL A 157 -0.59 -0.88 -13.60
CA VAL A 157 0.43 -1.01 -14.65
C VAL A 157 1.51 -2.02 -14.28
N SER A 158 2.00 -2.73 -15.28
CA SER A 158 3.07 -3.72 -15.15
C SER A 158 4.42 -3.18 -15.66
N SER A 159 4.41 -2.06 -16.40
CA SER A 159 5.61 -1.47 -17.01
C SER A 159 5.54 0.06 -17.06
N LEU A 160 6.71 0.71 -17.17
CA LEU A 160 6.78 2.16 -17.41
C LEU A 160 6.04 2.55 -18.69
N SER A 161 6.11 1.73 -19.74
CA SER A 161 5.43 1.98 -21.02
C SER A 161 3.91 2.07 -20.88
N GLU A 162 3.30 1.22 -20.07
CA GLU A 162 1.86 1.28 -19.78
C GLU A 162 1.47 2.55 -19.02
N ALA A 163 2.28 2.95 -18.02
CA ALA A 163 2.08 4.21 -17.31
C ALA A 163 2.12 5.41 -18.25
N LEU A 164 3.07 5.42 -19.19
CA LEU A 164 3.19 6.48 -20.19
C LEU A 164 2.02 6.48 -21.16
N ALA A 165 1.52 5.31 -21.56
CA ALA A 165 0.35 5.20 -22.45
C ALA A 165 -0.91 5.81 -21.81
N ILE A 166 -1.13 5.60 -20.51
CA ILE A 166 -2.23 6.25 -19.76
C ILE A 166 -2.06 7.77 -19.81
N LEU A 167 -0.85 8.25 -19.46
CA LEU A 167 -0.56 9.67 -19.37
C LEU A 167 -0.58 10.38 -20.73
N THR A 168 -0.45 9.68 -21.84
CA THR A 168 -0.54 10.26 -23.20
C THR A 168 -1.90 10.03 -23.86
N GLY A 169 -2.86 9.43 -23.16
CA GLY A 169 -4.25 9.31 -23.61
C GLY A 169 -4.56 8.06 -24.46
N ASP A 170 -3.83 6.96 -24.29
CA ASP A 170 -4.17 5.69 -24.95
C ASP A 170 -5.48 5.11 -24.39
N ALA A 171 -6.54 5.16 -25.21
CA ALA A 171 -7.89 4.71 -24.85
C ALA A 171 -8.02 3.21 -24.52
N ARG A 172 -6.99 2.39 -24.77
CA ARG A 172 -6.98 0.97 -24.39
C ARG A 172 -6.81 0.76 -22.89
N GLN A 173 -6.23 1.74 -22.20
CA GLN A 173 -5.98 1.64 -20.78
C GLN A 173 -7.24 1.97 -20.00
N ARG A 174 -7.76 1.01 -19.23
CA ARG A 174 -8.97 1.15 -18.44
C ARG A 174 -8.64 1.17 -16.96
N PRO A 175 -9.37 1.96 -16.16
CA PRO A 175 -9.22 1.90 -14.72
C PRO A 175 -9.63 0.52 -14.20
N TYR A 176 -9.02 0.12 -13.10
CA TYR A 176 -9.33 -1.08 -12.34
C TYR A 176 -10.67 -0.89 -11.63
N GLU A 177 -11.65 -1.71 -11.98
CA GLU A 177 -12.96 -1.71 -11.35
C GLU A 177 -13.01 -2.70 -10.18
N LEU A 178 -13.55 -2.25 -9.06
CA LEU A 178 -13.68 -3.07 -7.86
C LEU A 178 -15.02 -2.82 -7.18
N ASN A 179 -15.76 -3.89 -6.90
CA ASN A 179 -16.91 -3.84 -6.00
C ASN A 179 -16.45 -4.09 -4.55
N VAL A 180 -16.31 -3.03 -3.77
CA VAL A 180 -15.81 -3.10 -2.38
C VAL A 180 -16.70 -3.99 -1.51
N ASP A 181 -18.02 -3.93 -1.68
CA ASP A 181 -18.97 -4.74 -0.90
C ASP A 181 -18.81 -6.24 -1.17
N GLU A 182 -18.58 -6.61 -2.43
CA GLU A 182 -18.33 -8.00 -2.82
C GLU A 182 -16.99 -8.50 -2.26
N VAL A 183 -15.95 -7.67 -2.33
CA VAL A 183 -14.65 -7.99 -1.72
C VAL A 183 -14.79 -8.17 -0.22
N PHE A 184 -15.52 -7.28 0.45
CA PHE A 184 -15.74 -7.37 1.89
C PHE A 184 -16.46 -8.68 2.27
N ARG A 185 -17.54 -9.04 1.58
CA ARG A 185 -18.29 -10.28 1.85
C ARG A 185 -17.47 -11.54 1.56
N SER A 186 -16.76 -11.57 0.43
CA SER A 186 -15.94 -12.73 0.04
C SER A 186 -14.76 -12.99 0.97
N ASN A 187 -14.23 -11.94 1.62
CA ASN A 187 -13.13 -12.06 2.57
C ASN A 187 -13.59 -12.27 4.02
N ALA A 188 -14.89 -12.21 4.30
CA ALA A 188 -15.47 -12.45 5.63
C ALA A 188 -15.62 -13.95 5.92
N ASN A 189 -14.56 -14.74 5.69
CA ASN A 189 -14.55 -16.18 5.87
C ASN A 189 -13.52 -16.60 6.92
N TYR A 190 -13.96 -17.38 7.92
CA TYR A 190 -13.11 -17.90 8.98
C TYR A 190 -12.71 -19.35 8.69
N GLY A 191 -11.44 -19.69 8.92
CA GLY A 191 -10.96 -21.07 8.76
C GLY A 191 -11.38 -22.03 9.88
N VAL A 192 -12.03 -21.53 10.93
CA VAL A 192 -12.58 -22.28 12.07
C VAL A 192 -13.91 -21.65 12.47
N ASP A 193 -14.81 -22.41 13.09
CA ASP A 193 -16.09 -21.89 13.57
C ASP A 193 -16.32 -22.27 15.05
N PHE A 194 -16.91 -21.35 15.82
CA PHE A 194 -17.37 -21.60 17.18
C PHE A 194 -18.52 -22.62 17.24
N ALA A 195 -19.34 -22.71 16.19
CA ALA A 195 -20.42 -23.69 16.09
C ALA A 195 -19.91 -25.15 16.12
N ASP A 196 -18.63 -25.38 15.77
CA ASP A 196 -18.00 -26.70 15.83
C ASP A 196 -17.74 -27.19 17.27
N VAL A 197 -17.83 -26.31 18.28
CA VAL A 197 -17.55 -26.64 19.67
C VAL A 197 -18.66 -27.51 20.26
N ARG A 198 -18.34 -28.77 20.54
CA ARG A 198 -19.25 -29.71 21.21
C ARG A 198 -19.04 -29.67 22.74
N GLY A 199 -20.14 -29.62 23.50
CA GLY A 199 -20.13 -29.50 24.97
C GLY A 199 -19.66 -28.13 25.47
N GLN A 200 -19.09 -28.07 26.68
CA GLN A 200 -18.52 -26.85 27.29
C GLN A 200 -19.51 -25.70 27.52
N ASP A 201 -20.75 -25.99 27.92
CA ASP A 201 -21.85 -25.02 27.94
C ASP A 201 -21.56 -23.76 28.78
N HIS A 202 -20.92 -23.90 29.94
CA HIS A 202 -20.53 -22.76 30.77
C HIS A 202 -19.47 -21.88 30.10
N ALA A 203 -18.49 -22.48 29.42
CA ALA A 203 -17.46 -21.73 28.71
C ALA A 203 -18.04 -21.05 27.47
N LYS A 204 -18.91 -21.74 26.72
CA LYS A 204 -19.59 -21.18 25.55
C LYS A 204 -20.41 -19.96 25.93
N ARG A 205 -21.24 -20.09 26.96
CA ARG A 205 -22.06 -18.98 27.44
C ARG A 205 -21.22 -17.78 27.86
N THR A 206 -20.13 -18.01 28.60
CA THR A 206 -19.20 -16.94 28.99
C THR A 206 -18.58 -16.24 27.77
N LEU A 207 -18.18 -17.00 26.75
CA LEU A 207 -17.61 -16.45 25.51
C LEU A 207 -18.63 -15.65 24.70
N GLU A 208 -19.89 -16.09 24.63
CA GLU A 208 -20.98 -15.34 23.99
C GLU A 208 -21.26 -14.01 24.70
N VAL A 209 -21.32 -14.01 26.04
CA VAL A 209 -21.50 -12.80 26.84
C VAL A 209 -20.32 -11.86 26.65
N ALA A 210 -19.09 -12.37 26.68
CA ALA A 210 -17.91 -11.56 26.45
C ALA A 210 -17.86 -10.98 25.03
N ALA A 211 -18.21 -11.77 24.01
CA ALA A 211 -18.22 -11.34 22.62
C ALA A 211 -19.26 -10.25 22.35
N SER A 212 -20.47 -10.42 22.88
CA SER A 212 -21.55 -9.44 22.71
C SER A 212 -21.34 -8.15 23.51
N GLY A 213 -20.75 -8.25 24.71
CA GLY A 213 -20.49 -7.11 25.58
C GLY A 213 -19.12 -6.44 25.40
N GLY A 214 -18.25 -6.99 24.54
CA GLY A 214 -16.87 -6.49 24.39
C GLY A 214 -16.02 -6.65 25.66
N HIS A 215 -16.24 -7.71 26.44
CA HIS A 215 -15.54 -7.93 27.71
C HIS A 215 -14.22 -8.67 27.54
N ASN A 216 -13.24 -8.33 28.38
CA ASN A 216 -12.00 -9.08 28.50
C ASN A 216 -12.24 -10.43 29.17
N LEU A 217 -11.49 -11.46 28.76
CA LEU A 217 -11.69 -12.82 29.23
C LEU A 217 -10.37 -13.49 29.60
N LEU A 218 -10.33 -14.11 30.79
CA LEU A 218 -9.21 -14.90 31.28
C LEU A 218 -9.64 -16.36 31.43
N MET A 219 -8.94 -17.29 30.76
CA MET A 219 -9.21 -18.73 30.85
C MET A 219 -8.15 -19.43 31.69
N VAL A 220 -8.58 -19.99 32.82
CA VAL A 220 -7.72 -20.77 33.73
C VAL A 220 -8.19 -22.22 33.76
N GLY A 221 -7.27 -23.17 33.68
CA GLY A 221 -7.60 -24.60 33.78
C GLY A 221 -6.46 -25.52 33.33
N PRO A 222 -6.57 -26.83 33.58
CA PRO A 222 -5.51 -27.80 33.28
C PRO A 222 -5.19 -27.90 31.78
N PRO A 223 -4.00 -28.37 31.38
CA PRO A 223 -3.67 -28.66 29.98
C PRO A 223 -4.72 -29.58 29.33
N GLY A 224 -4.96 -29.42 28.02
CA GLY A 224 -5.94 -30.23 27.30
C GLY A 224 -7.42 -29.84 27.48
N SER A 225 -7.74 -28.90 28.38
CA SER A 225 -9.13 -28.48 28.65
C SER A 225 -9.82 -27.68 27.53
N GLY A 226 -9.20 -27.51 26.35
CA GLY A 226 -9.80 -26.82 25.21
C GLY A 226 -9.64 -25.29 25.18
N LYS A 227 -8.91 -24.66 26.11
CA LYS A 227 -8.74 -23.19 26.17
C LYS A 227 -8.28 -22.56 24.85
N THR A 228 -7.19 -23.06 24.28
CA THR A 228 -6.65 -22.56 23.01
C THR A 228 -7.60 -22.80 21.84
N MET A 229 -8.34 -23.92 21.88
CA MET A 229 -9.32 -24.28 20.85
C MET A 229 -10.51 -23.29 20.86
N LEU A 230 -11.01 -22.94 22.05
CA LEU A 230 -12.06 -21.94 22.26
C LEU A 230 -11.56 -20.53 21.90
N ALA A 231 -10.38 -20.14 22.38
CA ALA A 231 -9.78 -18.82 22.11
C ALA A 231 -9.65 -18.52 20.62
N ARG A 232 -9.21 -19.51 19.82
CA ARG A 232 -9.06 -19.39 18.36
C ARG A 232 -10.38 -19.21 17.61
N ARG A 233 -11.50 -19.63 18.21
CA ARG A 233 -12.84 -19.57 17.61
C ARG A 233 -13.65 -18.37 18.07
N LEU A 234 -13.26 -17.71 19.16
CA LEU A 234 -13.91 -16.48 19.64
C LEU A 234 -14.12 -15.41 18.54
N PRO A 235 -13.18 -15.15 17.61
CA PRO A 235 -13.39 -14.16 16.54
C PRO A 235 -14.63 -14.40 15.67
N THR A 236 -15.09 -15.66 15.57
CA THR A 236 -16.21 -16.05 14.69
C THR A 236 -17.58 -15.69 15.27
N ILE A 237 -17.65 -15.40 16.58
CA ILE A 237 -18.87 -14.98 17.28
C ILE A 237 -18.80 -13.53 17.76
N LEU A 238 -17.71 -12.84 17.49
CA LEU A 238 -17.65 -11.39 17.67
C LEU A 238 -18.59 -10.71 16.66
N PRO A 239 -19.11 -9.50 16.97
CA PRO A 239 -19.83 -8.69 16.00
C PRO A 239 -19.01 -8.55 14.72
N ALA A 240 -19.64 -8.76 13.56
CA ALA A 240 -18.99 -8.61 12.27
C ALA A 240 -18.30 -7.22 12.19
N PRO A 241 -17.07 -7.14 11.64
CA PRO A 241 -16.43 -5.85 11.48
C PRO A 241 -17.25 -4.98 10.54
N THR A 242 -17.27 -3.68 10.78
CA THR A 242 -17.70 -2.71 9.78
C THR A 242 -16.63 -2.58 8.69
N LEU A 243 -16.99 -2.03 7.52
CA LEU A 243 -16.02 -1.73 6.47
C LEU A 243 -14.89 -0.83 6.98
N GLN A 244 -15.20 0.16 7.82
CA GLN A 244 -14.21 1.06 8.41
C GLN A 244 -13.22 0.33 9.32
N GLU A 245 -13.69 -0.59 10.17
CA GLU A 245 -12.81 -1.42 11.00
C GLU A 245 -11.93 -2.35 10.16
N ALA A 246 -12.48 -2.91 9.08
CA ALA A 246 -11.72 -3.74 8.15
C ALA A 246 -10.64 -2.93 7.42
N LEU A 247 -10.96 -1.73 6.95
CA LEU A 247 -9.99 -0.80 6.34
C LEU A 247 -8.87 -0.44 7.33
N ALA A 248 -9.22 -0.08 8.56
CA ALA A 248 -8.24 0.24 9.61
C ALA A 248 -7.30 -0.95 9.90
N THR A 249 -7.85 -2.16 10.02
CA THR A 249 -7.05 -3.38 10.24
C THR A 249 -6.16 -3.69 9.04
N THR A 250 -6.68 -3.49 7.83
CA THR A 250 -5.95 -3.72 6.57
C THR A 250 -4.79 -2.74 6.43
N LYS A 251 -4.98 -1.49 6.84
CA LYS A 251 -3.94 -0.44 6.83
C LYS A 251 -2.66 -0.90 7.56
N ILE A 252 -2.83 -1.51 8.73
CA ILE A 252 -1.73 -2.06 9.53
C ILE A 252 -1.01 -3.18 8.77
N HIS A 253 -1.77 -4.13 8.20
CA HIS A 253 -1.20 -5.26 7.46
C HIS A 253 -0.47 -4.83 6.18
N SER A 254 -1.02 -3.82 5.50
CA SER A 254 -0.45 -3.22 4.29
C SER A 254 0.91 -2.57 4.56
N VAL A 255 0.99 -1.72 5.58
CA VAL A 255 2.24 -1.05 5.97
C VAL A 255 3.27 -2.06 6.46
N ALA A 256 2.84 -3.05 7.25
CA ALA A 256 3.72 -4.11 7.71
C ALA A 256 4.14 -5.10 6.61
N GLY A 257 3.56 -5.02 5.41
CA GLY A 257 3.87 -5.92 4.29
C GLY A 257 3.44 -7.38 4.52
N VAL A 258 2.48 -7.61 5.41
CA VAL A 258 2.02 -8.96 5.81
C VAL A 258 0.62 -9.31 5.26
N LEU A 259 0.07 -8.46 4.38
CA LEU A 259 -1.18 -8.75 3.71
C LEU A 259 -0.99 -9.93 2.74
N PRO A 260 -1.79 -11.01 2.84
CA PRO A 260 -1.63 -12.16 1.97
C PRO A 260 -1.77 -11.81 0.48
N PRO A 261 -1.02 -12.45 -0.43
CA PRO A 261 -1.17 -12.22 -1.87
C PRO A 261 -2.61 -12.41 -2.33
N GLY A 262 -3.13 -11.45 -3.08
CA GLY A 262 -4.51 -11.49 -3.58
C GLY A 262 -5.58 -11.14 -2.55
N GLN A 263 -5.26 -11.04 -1.26
CA GLN A 263 -6.16 -10.50 -0.25
C GLN A 263 -5.98 -8.99 -0.19
N ALA A 264 -7.04 -8.23 -0.42
CA ALA A 264 -6.98 -6.77 -0.41
C ALA A 264 -7.66 -6.15 0.81
N LEU A 265 -8.44 -6.95 1.57
CA LEU A 265 -9.14 -6.50 2.75
C LEU A 265 -9.15 -7.58 3.83
N VAL A 266 -8.87 -7.18 5.07
CA VAL A 266 -9.03 -8.01 6.27
C VAL A 266 -10.47 -7.83 6.77
N ALA A 267 -11.38 -8.66 6.28
CA ALA A 267 -12.81 -8.61 6.60
C ALA A 267 -13.23 -9.55 7.74
N THR A 268 -12.27 -10.14 8.46
CA THR A 268 -12.49 -10.97 9.64
C THR A 268 -11.88 -10.31 10.88
N ARG A 269 -12.42 -10.63 12.06
CA ARG A 269 -11.84 -10.18 13.33
C ARG A 269 -10.46 -10.84 13.50
N PRO A 270 -9.38 -10.07 13.65
CA PRO A 270 -8.04 -10.63 13.71
C PRO A 270 -7.83 -11.42 14.99
N PHE A 271 -7.10 -12.52 14.88
CA PHE A 271 -6.64 -13.32 16.02
C PHE A 271 -5.12 -13.36 16.04
N ARG A 272 -4.53 -13.08 17.19
CA ARG A 272 -3.08 -13.19 17.42
C ARG A 272 -2.83 -14.24 18.50
N ALA A 273 -1.91 -15.16 18.22
CA ALA A 273 -1.39 -16.13 19.17
C ALA A 273 0.12 -15.90 19.30
N PRO A 274 0.56 -14.91 20.09
CA PRO A 274 1.98 -14.68 20.32
C PRO A 274 2.63 -15.92 20.95
N HIS A 275 3.91 -16.13 20.65
CA HIS A 275 4.66 -17.22 21.27
C HIS A 275 4.84 -16.94 22.77
N HIS A 276 4.86 -17.98 23.61
CA HIS A 276 4.97 -17.84 25.06
C HIS A 276 6.31 -17.22 25.53
N THR A 277 7.30 -17.12 24.65
CA THR A 277 8.59 -16.46 24.91
C THR A 277 8.64 -15.02 24.39
N ILE A 278 7.50 -14.45 23.98
CA ILE A 278 7.44 -13.07 23.53
C ILE A 278 7.86 -12.14 24.67
N SER A 279 8.65 -11.11 24.37
CA SER A 279 8.98 -10.08 25.34
C SER A 279 7.75 -9.23 25.67
N ASP A 280 7.76 -8.56 26.82
CA ASP A 280 6.69 -7.63 27.21
C ASP A 280 6.47 -6.56 26.12
N ALA A 281 7.57 -5.99 25.59
CA ALA A 281 7.52 -5.04 24.48
C ALA A 281 6.89 -5.62 23.20
N GLY A 282 7.17 -6.90 22.88
CA GLY A 282 6.55 -7.57 21.74
C GLY A 282 5.06 -7.89 21.95
N LEU A 283 4.62 -8.06 23.20
CA LEU A 283 3.23 -8.35 23.54
C LEU A 283 2.36 -7.09 23.57
N ILE A 284 2.85 -6.01 24.19
CA ILE A 284 2.12 -4.74 24.34
C ILE A 284 2.22 -3.84 23.10
N GLY A 285 3.20 -4.09 22.23
CA GLY A 285 3.54 -3.21 21.11
C GLY A 285 4.42 -2.05 21.58
N GLY A 286 5.74 -2.25 21.50
CA GLY A 286 6.74 -1.21 21.74
C GLY A 286 7.47 -0.88 20.44
N GLY A 287 7.02 0.17 19.76
CA GLY A 287 7.60 0.69 18.52
C GLY A 287 6.84 1.92 18.05
#